data_AF-F9S2X2-F1
#
_entry.id   AF-F9S2X2-F1
#
_cell.length_a   1.000
_cell.length_b   1.000
_cell.length_c   1.000
_cell.angle_alpha   90.00
_cell.angle_beta   90.00
_cell.angle_gamma   90.00
#
_symmetry.space_group_name_H-M   'P 1'
#
loop_
_entity.id
_entity.type
_entity.pdbx_description
1 polymer ?
#
loop_
_entity_poly.entity_id
_entity_poly.type
_entity_poly.pdbx_seq_one_letter_code
_entity_poly.pdbx_strand_id
1 'polypeptide(L)'
;MAKDNASALETGLFDELRSGVNSLIDKMESEQSKINKAMFEALDMNQRSVFLKSLKEQGVKAKRMEKITGKEQSTISRTLNRK
;
A
#
# COMPACT_ATOMS: atom_id res chain seq x y z
N MET A 1 45.49 -9.87 -13.62
CA MET A 1 44.13 -10.35 -13.25
C MET A 1 43.59 -9.50 -12.10
N ALA A 2 43.29 -8.22 -12.34
CA ALA A 2 42.84 -7.28 -11.29
C ALA A 2 41.61 -6.44 -11.70
N LYS A 3 41.03 -6.72 -12.87
CA LYS A 3 39.89 -5.95 -13.42
C LYS A 3 38.52 -6.59 -13.14
N ASP A 4 38.49 -7.86 -12.74
CA ASP A 4 37.23 -8.61 -12.55
C ASP A 4 36.67 -8.54 -11.12
N ASN A 5 37.46 -8.07 -10.15
CA ASN A 5 37.03 -7.95 -8.75
C ASN A 5 36.37 -6.60 -8.41
N ALA A 6 36.57 -5.56 -9.23
CA ALA A 6 35.97 -4.24 -8.99
C ALA A 6 34.48 -4.21 -9.35
N SER A 7 34.10 -4.85 -10.46
CA SER A 7 32.70 -4.89 -10.93
C SER A 7 31.80 -5.75 -10.03
N ALA A 8 32.33 -6.83 -9.45
CA ALA A 8 31.62 -7.69 -8.49
C ALA A 8 31.40 -7.00 -7.13
N LEU A 9 32.34 -6.17 -6.69
CA LEU A 9 32.19 -5.37 -5.47
C LEU A 9 31.17 -4.24 -5.67
N GLU A 10 31.20 -3.56 -6.81
CA GLU A 10 30.25 -2.50 -7.16
C GLU A 10 28.82 -3.02 -7.31
N THR A 11 28.63 -4.19 -7.93
CA THR A 11 27.30 -4.82 -8.06
C THR A 11 26.75 -5.27 -6.71
N GLY A 12 27.56 -5.85 -5.82
CA GLY A 12 27.14 -6.21 -4.47
C GLY A 12 26.72 -5.01 -3.62
N LEU A 13 27.47 -3.90 -3.69
CA LEU A 13 27.13 -2.67 -2.96
C LEU A 13 25.85 -2.01 -3.50
N PHE A 14 25.65 -2.04 -4.82
CA PHE A 14 24.43 -1.53 -5.45
C PHE A 14 23.20 -2.37 -5.09
N ASP A 15 23.34 -3.69 -5.02
CA ASP A 15 22.25 -4.59 -4.63
C ASP A 15 21.86 -4.42 -3.15
N GLU A 16 22.83 -4.19 -2.26
CA GLU A 16 22.56 -3.86 -0.85
C GLU A 16 21.87 -2.50 -0.71
N LEU A 17 22.31 -1.48 -1.45
CA LEU A 17 21.65 -0.17 -1.47
C LEU A 17 20.22 -0.27 -2.01
N ARG A 18 20.02 -1.02 -3.09
CA ARG A 18 18.70 -1.27 -3.67
C ARG A 18 17.78 -2.01 -2.70
N SER A 19 18.31 -3.02 -2.01
CA SER A 19 17.58 -3.76 -0.97
C SER A 19 17.20 -2.86 0.21
N GLY A 20 18.12 -1.99 0.65
CA GLY A 20 17.88 -1.00 1.71
C GLY A 20 16.81 0.02 1.32
N VAL A 21 16.87 0.56 0.10
CA VAL A 21 15.87 1.49 -0.44
C VAL A 21 14.51 0.82 -0.58
N ASN A 22 14.45 -0.41 -1.11
CA ASN A 22 13.20 -1.16 -1.19
C ASN A 22 12.61 -1.43 0.20
N SER A 23 13.43 -1.80 1.18
CA SER A 23 12.99 -2.00 2.57
C SER A 23 12.45 -0.71 3.21
N LEU A 24 13.06 0.44 2.91
CA LEU A 24 12.54 1.74 3.36
C LEU A 24 11.22 2.10 2.67
N ILE A 25 11.12 1.89 1.35
CA ILE A 25 9.88 2.11 0.60
C ILE A 25 8.77 1.20 1.14
N ASP A 26 9.05 -0.09 1.35
CA ASP A 26 8.09 -1.05 1.90
C ASP A 26 7.64 -0.66 3.32
N LYS A 27 8.56 -0.18 4.16
CA LYS A 27 8.23 0.34 5.49
C LYS A 27 7.34 1.57 5.40
N MET A 28 7.65 2.53 4.52
CA MET A 28 6.84 3.72 4.30
C MET A 28 5.44 3.36 3.78
N GLU A 29 5.33 2.43 2.83
CA GLU A 29 4.05 1.92 2.37
C GLU A 29 3.29 1.21 3.50
N SER A 30 3.99 0.47 4.37
CA SER A 30 3.38 -0.21 5.51
C SER A 30 2.84 0.76 6.56
N GLU A 31 3.55 1.86 6.83
CA GLU A 31 3.11 2.89 7.79
C GLU A 31 1.94 3.68 7.23
N GLN A 32 1.99 4.04 5.95
CA GLN A 32 0.87 4.68 5.26
C GLN A 32 -0.36 3.78 5.25
N SER A 33 -0.20 2.48 5.02
CA SER A 33 -1.27 1.48 5.10
C SER A 33 -1.87 1.38 6.52
N LYS A 34 -1.04 1.42 7.57
CA LYS A 34 -1.51 1.45 8.97
C LYS A 34 -2.33 2.71 9.28
N ILE A 35 -1.87 3.88 8.81
CA ILE A 35 -2.57 5.15 9.00
C ILE A 35 -3.92 5.12 8.29
N ASN A 36 -3.96 4.69 7.02
CA ASN A 36 -5.19 4.63 6.24
C ASN A 36 -6.21 3.64 6.87
N LYS A 37 -5.72 2.51 7.38
CA LYS A 37 -6.56 1.54 8.10
C LYS A 37 -7.13 2.13 9.39
N ALA A 38 -6.29 2.77 10.22
CA ALA A 38 -6.72 3.39 11.47
C ALA A 38 -7.74 4.52 11.20
N MET A 39 -7.51 5.34 10.17
CA MET A 39 -8.45 6.37 9.75
C MET A 39 -9.80 5.77 9.34
N PHE A 40 -9.79 4.72 8.50
CA PHE A 40 -11.03 4.04 8.09
C PHE A 40 -11.76 3.37 9.27
N GLU A 41 -11.03 2.82 10.22
CA GLU A 41 -11.59 2.20 11.43
C GLU A 41 -12.16 3.23 12.42
N ALA A 42 -11.63 4.46 12.44
CA ALA A 42 -12.18 5.55 13.24
C ALA A 42 -13.52 6.10 12.69
N LEU A 43 -13.80 5.90 11.40
CA LEU A 43 -15.07 6.31 10.79
C LEU A 43 -16.23 5.44 11.27
N ASP A 44 -17.41 6.06 11.43
CA ASP A 44 -18.65 5.32 11.64
C ASP A 44 -19.12 4.58 10.37
N MET A 45 -20.14 3.74 10.48
CA MET A 45 -20.63 2.93 9.35
C MET A 45 -21.18 3.74 8.17
N ASN A 46 -21.77 4.91 8.43
CA ASN A 46 -22.30 5.79 7.38
C ASN A 46 -21.15 6.50 6.67
N GLN A 47 -20.20 7.04 7.43
CA GLN A 47 -19.00 7.69 6.93
C GLN A 47 -18.14 6.73 6.10
N ARG A 48 -18.00 5.47 6.53
CA ARG A 48 -17.31 4.43 5.74
C ARG A 48 -17.98 4.18 4.40
N SER A 49 -19.32 4.21 4.34
CA SER A 49 -20.06 4.06 3.08
C SER A 49 -19.80 5.24 2.13
N VAL A 50 -19.87 6.48 2.65
CA VAL A 50 -19.57 7.69 1.87
C VAL A 50 -18.13 7.68 1.37
N PHE A 51 -17.17 7.33 2.22
CA PHE A 51 -15.76 7.22 1.87
C PHE A 51 -15.50 6.18 0.76
N LEU A 52 -16.11 5.00 0.85
CA LEU A 52 -15.95 3.98 -0.19
C LEU A 52 -16.61 4.42 -1.51
N LYS A 53 -17.77 5.08 -1.45
CA LYS A 53 -18.45 5.61 -2.64
C LYS A 53 -17.61 6.68 -3.33
N SER A 54 -17.01 7.61 -2.59
CA SER A 54 -16.14 8.64 -3.18
C SER A 54 -14.89 8.04 -3.84
N LEU A 55 -14.27 7.02 -3.23
CA LEU A 55 -13.17 6.29 -3.87
C LEU A 55 -13.62 5.62 -5.18
N LYS A 56 -14.83 5.06 -5.22
CA LYS A 56 -15.39 4.43 -6.41
C LYS A 56 -15.65 5.45 -7.53
N GLU A 57 -16.22 6.59 -7.18
CA GLU A 57 -16.50 7.71 -8.11
C GLU A 57 -15.22 8.29 -8.71
N GLN A 58 -14.13 8.32 -7.94
CA GLN A 58 -12.80 8.70 -8.42
C GLN A 58 -12.11 7.62 -9.28
N GLY A 59 -12.78 6.48 -9.52
CA GLY A 59 -12.24 5.40 -10.33
C GLY A 59 -11.15 4.57 -9.64
N VAL A 60 -11.04 4.62 -8.30
CA VAL A 60 -10.07 3.82 -7.56
C VAL A 60 -10.45 2.34 -7.69
N LYS A 61 -9.50 1.51 -8.14
CA LYS A 61 -9.73 0.06 -8.31
C LYS A 61 -9.92 -0.63 -6.96
N ALA A 62 -10.75 -1.67 -6.92
CA ALA A 62 -11.06 -2.45 -5.70
C ALA A 62 -9.80 -2.89 -4.93
N LYS A 63 -8.79 -3.44 -5.62
CA LYS A 63 -7.51 -3.85 -5.01
C LYS A 63 -6.78 -2.72 -4.28
N ARG A 64 -6.91 -1.47 -4.76
CA ARG A 64 -6.33 -0.31 -4.09
C ARG A 64 -7.18 0.15 -2.90
N MET A 65 -8.50 0.02 -2.99
CA MET A 65 -9.38 0.24 -1.84
C MET A 65 -9.09 -0.74 -0.69
N GLU A 66 -8.72 -2.00 -0.99
CA GLU A 66 -8.29 -2.95 0.04
C GLU A 66 -7.03 -2.48 0.77
N LYS A 67 -6.04 -1.98 0.03
CA LYS A 67 -4.81 -1.43 0.64
C LYS A 67 -5.09 -0.20 1.50
N ILE A 68 -6.02 0.67 1.08
CA ILE A 68 -6.37 1.89 1.82
C ILE A 68 -7.15 1.53 3.09
N THR A 69 -8.17 0.69 2.98
CA THR A 69 -9.09 0.41 4.11
C THR A 69 -8.62 -0.74 5.00
N GLY A 70 -7.70 -1.56 4.53
CA GLY A 70 -7.31 -2.81 5.18
C GLY A 70 -8.45 -3.84 5.26
N LYS A 71 -9.52 -3.69 4.45
CA LYS A 71 -10.66 -4.61 4.40
C LYS A 71 -10.65 -5.41 3.09
N GLU A 72 -11.16 -6.64 3.15
CA GLU A 72 -11.33 -7.48 1.96
C GLU A 72 -12.34 -6.91 0.98
N GLN A 73 -12.20 -7.24 -0.31
CA GLN A 73 -13.16 -6.84 -1.36
C GLN A 73 -14.59 -7.23 -1.03
N SER A 74 -14.80 -8.37 -0.36
CA SER A 74 -16.12 -8.85 0.06
C SER A 74 -16.82 -7.82 0.96
N THR A 75 -16.07 -7.25 1.91
CA THR A 75 -16.55 -6.27 2.89
C THR A 75 -16.74 -4.89 2.26
N ILE A 76 -15.81 -4.49 1.38
CA ILE A 76 -15.91 -3.24 0.61
C ILE A 76 -17.16 -3.27 -0.28
N SER A 77 -17.36 -4.37 -1.00
CA SER A 77 -18.51 -4.55 -1.91
C SER A 77 -19.85 -4.53 -1.17
N ARG A 78 -19.94 -5.21 -0.01
CA ARG A 78 -21.15 -5.14 0.84
C ARG A 78 -21.45 -3.71 1.29
N THR A 79 -20.42 -2.94 1.63
CA THR A 79 -20.59 -1.57 2.13
C THR A 79 -20.99 -0.60 1.01
N LEU A 80 -20.45 -0.79 -0.20
CA LEU A 80 -20.81 -0.02 -1.39
C LEU A 80 -22.24 -0.27 -1.86
N ASN A 81 -22.72 -1.51 -1.72
CA ASN A 81 -24.04 -1.93 -2.18
C ASN A 81 -25.14 -1.76 -1.11
N ARG A 82 -24.80 -1.24 0.07
CA ARG A 82 -25.77 -0.95 1.13
C ARG A 82 -26.62 0.26 0.71
N LYS A 83 -27.93 0.06 0.59
CA LYS A 83 -28.93 1.09 0.29
C LYS A 83 -29.22 1.92 1.52
#